data_AF-A0A0G2DU19-F1
#
_entry.id   AF-A0A0G2DU19-F1
#
_cell.length_a   1.000
_cell.length_b   1.000
_cell.length_c   1.000
_cell.angle_alpha   90.00
_cell.angle_beta   90.00
_cell.angle_gamma   90.00
#
_symmetry.space_group_name_H-M   'P 1'
#
loop_
_entity.id
_entity.type
_entity.pdbx_description
1 polymer ?
#
loop_
_entity_poly.entity_id
_entity_poly.type
_entity_poly.pdbx_seq_one_letter_code
_entity_poly.pdbx_strand_id
1 'polypeptide(L)'
;MMIYTASPFIGPEIGPLVGGFINQYTSWRWTFYVMLIWAGAQLAAIVFLVPETYHPVLLRRKAQKLRAETGEEAWKAPIEKLDKSVSQTLLWSCVRPFQLLVFEPMCLNLCILSSILLGILYLFFGAFPLVFQNNHGFTLSQVGLAFLGLVRLDDVLELPIIFSTLFGIGVICVYSGVFTFLVDCYPLYAASALAANSFARSSFAAAFPLFGVQMYNRLGYQWATSLLAFLALAMAPFPYFFYRYGKRLRGKSRFASA
;
A
#
# COMPACT_ATOMS: atom_id res chain seq x y z
N MET A 1 4.74 -9.62 9.18
CA MET A 1 4.66 -8.74 7.99
C MET A 1 3.46 -9.02 7.12
N MET A 2 3.10 -10.28 6.84
CA MET A 2 1.96 -10.62 5.98
C MET A 2 0.62 -9.94 6.37
N ILE A 3 0.26 -9.95 7.66
CA ILE A 3 -0.97 -9.28 8.15
C ILE A 3 -0.90 -7.75 7.93
N TYR A 4 0.27 -7.16 8.15
CA TYR A 4 0.49 -5.73 7.93
C TYR A 4 0.44 -5.35 6.44
N THR A 5 0.98 -6.19 5.55
CA THR A 5 0.97 -5.94 4.10
C THR A 5 -0.38 -6.20 3.46
N ALA A 6 -1.22 -7.05 4.04
CA ALA A 6 -2.58 -7.32 3.55
C ALA A 6 -3.57 -6.20 3.90
N SER A 7 -3.36 -5.49 5.02
CA SER A 7 -4.30 -4.48 5.51
C SER A 7 -4.63 -3.35 4.52
N PRO A 8 -3.69 -2.79 3.72
CA PRO A 8 -4.01 -1.71 2.79
C PRO A 8 -4.84 -2.18 1.59
N PHE A 9 -4.87 -3.48 1.31
CA PHE A 9 -5.66 -4.06 0.21
C PHE A 9 -7.06 -4.45 0.64
N ILE A 10 -7.25 -4.81 1.91
CA ILE A 10 -8.58 -5.13 2.45
C ILE A 10 -9.49 -3.89 2.53
N GLY A 11 -8.91 -2.72 2.83
CA GLY A 11 -9.65 -1.46 2.95
C GLY A 11 -10.46 -1.08 1.71
N PRO A 12 -9.82 -1.01 0.52
CA PRO A 12 -10.51 -0.71 -0.74
C PRO A 12 -11.60 -1.72 -1.16
N GLU A 13 -11.58 -2.95 -0.63
CA GLU A 13 -12.62 -3.96 -0.92
C GLU A 13 -13.83 -3.81 0.02
N ILE A 14 -13.58 -3.57 1.31
CA ILE A 14 -14.65 -3.39 2.32
C ILE A 14 -15.29 -2.00 2.22
N GLY A 15 -14.53 -0.99 1.79
CA GLY A 15 -15.00 0.40 1.68
C GLY A 15 -16.24 0.55 0.78
N PRO A 16 -16.21 0.11 -0.50
CA PRO A 16 -17.35 0.15 -1.41
C PRO A 16 -18.54 -0.68 -0.93
N LEU A 17 -18.30 -1.78 -0.22
CA LEU A 17 -19.37 -2.56 0.40
C LEU A 17 -20.11 -1.72 1.44
N VAL A 18 -19.41 -1.27 2.48
CA VAL A 18 -20.01 -0.51 3.59
C VAL A 18 -20.60 0.80 3.07
N GLY A 19 -19.88 1.50 2.19
CA GLY A 19 -20.35 2.71 1.53
C GLY A 19 -21.58 2.48 0.65
N GLY A 20 -21.63 1.38 -0.08
CA GLY A 20 -22.76 1.00 -0.93
C GLY A 20 -24.05 0.85 -0.13
N PHE A 21 -24.00 0.10 0.98
CA PHE A 21 -25.14 -0.07 1.90
C PHE A 21 -25.55 1.24 2.58
N ILE A 22 -24.61 2.01 3.13
CA ILE A 22 -24.94 3.27 3.82
C ILE A 22 -25.59 4.27 2.85
N ASN A 23 -25.05 4.42 1.65
CA ASN A 23 -25.59 5.38 0.68
C ASN A 23 -26.90 4.91 0.05
N GLN A 24 -27.15 3.61 -0.06
CA GLN A 24 -28.41 3.08 -0.60
C GLN A 24 -29.57 3.22 0.39
N TYR A 25 -29.34 2.97 1.68
CA TYR A 25 -30.40 2.97 2.70
C TYR A 25 -30.46 4.24 3.55
N THR A 26 -29.50 5.15 3.41
CA THR A 26 -29.43 6.37 4.22
C THR A 26 -29.02 7.58 3.37
N SER A 27 -28.01 8.34 3.77
CA SER A 27 -27.52 9.52 3.04
C SER A 27 -26.01 9.57 3.06
N TRP A 28 -25.42 10.29 2.10
CA TRP A 28 -23.98 10.39 1.93
C TRP A 28 -23.23 10.91 3.16
N ARG A 29 -23.89 11.69 4.01
CA ARG A 29 -23.33 12.22 5.26
C ARG A 29 -22.99 11.11 6.26
N TRP A 30 -23.80 10.05 6.29
CA TRP A 30 -23.57 8.91 7.18
C TRP A 30 -22.30 8.13 6.85
N THR A 31 -21.85 8.16 5.60
CA THR A 31 -20.55 7.59 5.22
C THR A 31 -19.43 8.26 6.01
N PHE A 32 -19.46 9.60 6.14
CA PHE A 32 -18.48 10.36 6.92
C PHE A 32 -18.61 10.14 8.42
N TYR A 33 -19.84 10.05 8.95
CA TYR A 33 -20.05 9.77 10.38
C TYR A 33 -19.54 8.38 10.78
N VAL A 34 -19.81 7.35 9.98
CA VAL A 34 -19.30 5.99 10.24
C VAL A 34 -17.76 5.97 10.20
N MET A 35 -17.14 6.64 9.23
CA MET A 35 -15.67 6.77 9.19
C MET A 35 -15.12 7.47 10.43
N LEU A 36 -15.78 8.51 10.93
CA LEU A 36 -15.35 9.26 12.11
C LEU A 36 -15.50 8.42 13.40
N ILE A 37 -16.62 7.72 13.56
CA ILE A 37 -16.85 6.80 14.69
C ILE A 37 -15.80 5.69 14.69
N TRP A 38 -15.55 5.08 13.53
CA TRP A 38 -14.54 4.02 13.40
C TRP A 38 -13.13 4.52 13.72
N ALA A 39 -12.73 5.69 13.21
CA ALA A 39 -11.44 6.30 13.52
C ALA A 39 -11.30 6.61 15.03
N GLY A 40 -12.35 7.13 15.66
CA GLY A 40 -12.39 7.36 17.10
C GLY A 40 -12.26 6.07 17.92
N ALA A 41 -12.95 5.00 17.50
CA ALA A 41 -12.84 3.68 18.13
C ALA A 41 -11.44 3.08 17.99
N GLN A 42 -10.81 3.21 16.81
CA GLN A 42 -9.42 2.78 16.60
C GLN A 42 -8.43 3.57 17.46
N LEU A 43 -8.61 4.88 17.58
CA LEU A 43 -7.77 5.72 18.43
C LEU A 43 -7.91 5.31 19.91
N ALA A 44 -9.13 5.12 20.40
CA ALA A 44 -9.38 4.66 21.76
C ALA A 44 -8.75 3.28 22.00
N ALA A 45 -8.90 2.34 21.07
CA ALA A 45 -8.29 1.02 21.15
C ALA A 45 -6.75 1.11 21.23
N ILE A 46 -6.12 1.98 20.45
CA ILE A 46 -4.66 2.20 20.52
C ILE A 46 -4.26 2.74 21.90
N VAL A 47 -4.99 3.73 22.43
CA VAL A 47 -4.67 4.35 23.72
C VAL A 47 -4.84 3.36 24.89
N PHE A 48 -5.87 2.51 24.87
CA PHE A 48 -6.18 1.64 26.01
C PHE A 48 -5.57 0.23 25.93
N LEU A 49 -5.38 -0.33 24.72
CA LEU A 49 -4.96 -1.74 24.55
C LEU A 49 -3.50 -1.89 24.15
N VAL A 50 -2.86 -0.88 23.55
CA VAL A 50 -1.50 -1.01 23.02
C VAL A 50 -0.50 -0.50 24.05
N PRO A 51 0.26 -1.38 24.73
CA PRO A 51 1.36 -0.93 25.57
C PRO A 51 2.44 -0.28 24.70
N GLU A 52 3.22 0.62 25.30
CA GLU A 52 4.38 1.24 24.63
C GLU A 52 5.34 0.17 24.10
N THR A 53 5.39 -0.02 22.78
CA THR A 53 6.23 -1.03 22.12
C THR A 53 7.55 -0.46 21.60
N TYR A 54 7.76 0.86 21.70
CA TYR A 54 8.96 1.48 21.15
C TYR A 54 10.20 1.16 22.01
N HIS A 55 11.02 0.23 21.52
CA HIS A 55 12.20 -0.32 22.19
C HIS A 55 13.15 0.74 22.79
N PRO A 56 13.49 1.85 22.09
CA PRO A 56 14.35 2.89 22.66
C PRO A 56 13.75 3.61 23.87
N VAL A 57 12.42 3.79 23.93
CA VAL A 57 11.73 4.41 25.07
C VAL A 57 11.67 3.46 26.26
N LEU A 58 11.44 2.16 26.01
CA LEU A 58 11.49 1.13 27.05
C LEU A 58 12.90 1.05 27.69
N LEU A 59 13.95 1.08 26.87
CA LEU A 59 15.34 1.12 27.36
C LEU A 59 15.65 2.39 28.13
N ARG A 60 15.10 3.54 27.72
CA ARG A 60 15.23 4.81 28.47
C ARG A 60 14.55 4.71 29.83
N ARG A 61 13.30 4.22 29.90
CA ARG A 61 12.58 4.00 31.16
C ARG A 61 13.33 3.04 32.08
N LYS A 62 13.90 1.96 31.53
CA LYS A 62 14.72 1.00 32.28
C LYS A 62 16.02 1.63 32.79
N ALA A 63 16.73 2.41 31.97
CA ALA A 63 17.93 3.13 32.38
C ALA A 63 17.65 4.15 33.49
N GLN A 64 16.54 4.89 33.40
CA GLN A 64 16.10 5.83 34.44
C GLN A 64 15.78 5.11 35.76
N LYS A 65 15.11 3.96 35.70
CA LYS A 65 14.81 3.15 36.89
C LYS A 65 16.10 2.63 37.55
N LEU A 66 17.04 2.12 36.75
CA LEU A 66 18.34 1.65 37.24
C LEU A 66 19.18 2.77 37.88
N ARG A 67 19.15 3.99 37.33
CA ARG A 67 19.79 5.17 37.98
C ARG A 67 19.20 5.46 39.35
N ALA A 68 17.87 5.41 39.47
CA ALA A 68 17.18 5.69 40.73
C ALA A 68 17.47 4.63 41.79
N GLU A 69 17.70 3.37 41.40
CA GLU A 69 17.99 2.26 42.32
C GLU A 69 19.47 2.16 42.71
N THR A 70 20.40 2.42 41.79
CA THR A 70 21.86 2.23 42.03
C THR A 70 22.61 3.51 42.38
N GLY A 71 22.02 4.69 42.13
CA GLY A 71 22.70 5.97 42.33
C GLY A 71 23.85 6.25 41.33
N GLU A 72 24.16 5.33 40.43
CA GLU A 72 25.21 5.50 39.43
C GLU A 72 24.68 6.13 38.13
N GLU A 73 25.22 7.30 37.76
CA GLU A 73 24.87 8.01 36.52
C GLU A 73 25.41 7.33 35.24
N ALA A 74 26.19 6.25 35.38
CA ALA A 74 26.80 5.53 34.26
C ALA A 74 25.79 4.85 33.34
N TRP A 75 24.60 4.52 33.84
CA TRP A 75 23.53 3.87 33.07
C TRP A 75 22.90 4.85 32.08
N LYS A 76 23.44 4.98 30.85
CA LYS A 76 22.86 5.80 29.77
C LYS A 76 22.27 4.95 28.65
N ALA A 77 21.01 5.24 28.29
CA ALA A 77 20.37 4.55 27.17
C ALA A 77 21.03 4.96 25.85
N PRO A 78 21.09 4.08 24.83
CA PRO A 78 21.67 4.41 23.52
C PRO A 78 21.04 5.65 22.85
N ILE A 79 19.76 5.92 23.14
CA ILE A 79 19.03 7.09 22.66
C ILE A 79 19.49 8.41 23.31
N GLU A 80 20.06 8.35 24.52
CA GLU A 80 20.58 9.52 25.24
C GLU A 80 22.04 9.83 24.87
N LYS A 81 22.71 8.92 24.14
CA LYS A 81 24.04 9.15 23.56
C LYS A 81 23.96 9.75 22.14
N LEU A 82 22.75 9.87 21.58
CA LEU A 82 22.53 10.36 20.23
C LEU A 82 22.31 11.89 20.24
N ASP A 83 23.38 12.67 20.35
CA ASP A 83 23.38 14.12 20.10
C ASP A 83 23.27 14.42 18.58
N LYS A 84 22.26 13.86 17.93
CA LYS A 84 21.93 14.24 16.56
C LYS A 84 20.86 15.31 16.61
N SER A 85 21.16 16.47 16.04
CA SER A 85 20.18 17.50 15.74
C SER A 85 18.94 16.85 15.10
N VAL A 86 17.78 17.04 15.72
CA VAL A 86 16.50 16.47 15.27
C VAL A 86 16.20 16.90 13.83
N SER A 87 16.52 18.16 13.48
CA SER A 87 16.31 18.69 12.13
C SER A 87 17.21 18.03 11.10
N GLN A 88 18.49 17.79 11.41
CA GLN A 88 19.39 17.06 10.52
C GLN A 88 18.93 15.62 10.31
N THR A 89 18.52 14.92 11.38
CA THR A 89 18.06 13.53 11.28
C THR A 89 16.79 13.42 10.45
N LEU A 90 15.87 14.37 10.61
CA LEU A 90 14.66 14.46 9.81
C LEU A 90 14.98 14.71 8.33
N LEU A 91 15.87 15.66 8.05
CA LEU A 91 16.28 16.01 6.68
C LEU A 91 16.98 14.84 5.99
N TRP A 92 17.88 14.15 6.69
CA TRP A 92 18.52 12.92 6.20
C TRP A 92 17.51 11.78 5.96
N SER A 93 16.46 11.68 6.78
CA SER A 93 15.39 10.70 6.59
C SER A 93 14.53 10.99 5.36
N CYS A 94 14.33 12.26 5.01
CA CYS A 94 13.59 12.67 3.82
C CYS A 94 14.41 12.56 2.54
N VAL A 95 15.73 12.85 2.58
CA VAL A 95 16.60 12.83 1.39
C VAL A 95 16.96 11.39 0.96
N ARG A 96 17.17 10.49 1.92
CA ARG A 96 17.64 9.12 1.65
C ARG A 96 16.71 8.29 0.74
N PRO A 97 15.36 8.35 0.86
CA PRO A 97 14.44 7.72 -0.08
C PRO A 97 14.67 8.17 -1.53
N PHE A 98 14.86 9.46 -1.78
CA PHE A 98 15.11 9.98 -3.14
C PHE A 98 16.49 9.56 -3.67
N GLN A 99 17.51 9.53 -2.80
CA GLN A 99 18.82 9.01 -3.18
C GLN A 99 18.73 7.53 -3.60
N LEU A 100 18.03 6.70 -2.83
CA LEU A 100 17.80 5.29 -3.22
C LEU A 100 17.02 5.22 -4.53
N LEU A 101 15.99 6.05 -4.74
CA LEU A 101 15.20 6.00 -5.96
C LEU A 101 16.01 6.41 -7.21
N VAL A 102 16.92 7.37 -7.11
CA VAL A 102 17.72 7.85 -8.26
C VAL A 102 18.97 7.00 -8.50
N PHE A 103 19.68 6.63 -7.44
CA PHE A 103 21.00 5.99 -7.56
C PHE A 103 20.93 4.46 -7.57
N GLU A 104 19.86 3.86 -7.08
CA GLU A 104 19.70 2.40 -7.08
C GLU A 104 18.72 1.96 -8.18
N PRO A 105 19.24 1.54 -9.37
CA PRO A 105 18.39 1.17 -10.50
C PRO A 105 17.47 -0.03 -10.19
N MET A 106 17.88 -0.87 -9.24
CA MET A 106 17.10 -1.99 -8.76
C MET A 106 15.88 -1.55 -7.95
N CYS A 107 16.09 -0.62 -7.00
CA CYS A 107 15.03 -0.02 -6.21
C CYS A 107 14.05 0.74 -7.13
N LEU A 108 14.57 1.54 -8.06
CA LEU A 108 13.77 2.31 -9.02
C LEU A 108 12.82 1.42 -9.83
N ASN A 109 13.33 0.35 -10.45
CA ASN A 109 12.52 -0.53 -11.27
C ASN A 109 11.41 -1.25 -10.48
N LEU A 110 11.70 -1.69 -9.25
CA LEU A 110 10.70 -2.30 -8.38
C LEU A 110 9.66 -1.27 -7.91
N CYS A 111 10.09 -0.03 -7.64
CA CYS A 111 9.19 1.07 -7.34
C CYS A 111 8.28 1.38 -8.54
N ILE A 112 8.83 1.44 -9.77
CA ILE A 112 8.04 1.69 -10.98
C ILE A 112 7.03 0.56 -11.21
N LEU A 113 7.46 -0.69 -11.09
CA LEU A 113 6.59 -1.87 -11.23
C LEU A 113 5.41 -1.79 -10.26
N SER A 114 5.70 -1.56 -8.98
CA SER A 114 4.67 -1.48 -7.94
C SER A 114 3.79 -0.23 -8.12
N SER A 115 4.33 0.88 -8.61
CA SER A 115 3.59 2.14 -8.81
C SER A 115 2.61 2.08 -9.98
N ILE A 116 3.04 1.53 -11.11
CA ILE A 116 2.14 1.33 -12.26
C ILE A 116 1.04 0.33 -11.88
N LEU A 117 1.39 -0.74 -11.15
CA LEU A 117 0.40 -1.72 -10.69
C LEU A 117 -0.66 -1.07 -9.78
N LEU A 118 -0.25 -0.16 -8.88
CA LEU A 118 -1.20 0.60 -8.05
C LEU A 118 -2.07 1.52 -8.89
N GLY A 119 -1.48 2.21 -9.86
CA GLY A 119 -2.21 3.09 -10.77
C GLY A 119 -3.30 2.34 -11.54
N ILE A 120 -2.97 1.16 -12.09
CA ILE A 120 -3.93 0.27 -12.77
C ILE A 120 -5.04 -0.15 -11.80
N LEU A 121 -4.69 -0.56 -10.57
CA LEU A 121 -5.68 -0.95 -9.55
C LEU A 121 -6.64 0.21 -9.22
N TYR A 122 -6.14 1.44 -9.12
CA TYR A 122 -6.98 2.61 -8.85
C TYR A 122 -7.88 2.98 -10.04
N LEU A 123 -7.38 2.85 -11.28
CA LEU A 123 -8.23 2.97 -12.47
C LEU A 123 -9.33 1.91 -12.49
N PHE A 124 -8.99 0.69 -12.11
CA PHE A 124 -9.95 -0.41 -12.00
C PHE A 124 -11.04 -0.10 -10.97
N PHE A 125 -10.68 0.39 -9.77
CA PHE A 125 -11.67 0.80 -8.75
C PHE A 125 -12.59 1.93 -9.22
N GLY A 126 -12.10 2.90 -9.99
CA GLY A 126 -12.94 3.95 -10.57
C GLY A 126 -13.84 3.45 -11.71
N ALA A 127 -13.38 2.46 -12.46
CA ALA A 127 -14.12 1.87 -13.58
C ALA A 127 -15.22 0.91 -13.13
N PHE A 128 -15.04 0.24 -11.99
CA PHE A 128 -15.94 -0.80 -11.52
C PHE A 128 -17.39 -0.30 -11.35
N PRO A 129 -17.66 0.80 -10.61
CA PRO A 129 -19.01 1.37 -10.55
C PRO A 129 -19.49 1.84 -11.93
N LEU A 130 -18.61 2.41 -12.77
CA LEU A 130 -18.97 2.90 -14.10
C LEU A 130 -19.51 1.76 -14.99
N VAL A 131 -18.89 0.58 -14.94
CA VAL A 131 -19.30 -0.60 -15.73
C VAL A 131 -20.56 -1.23 -15.13
N PHE A 132 -20.56 -1.58 -13.84
CA PHE A 132 -21.66 -2.32 -13.23
C PHE A 132 -22.92 -1.48 -13.01
N GLN A 133 -22.79 -0.18 -12.72
CA GLN A 133 -23.93 0.70 -12.52
C GLN A 133 -24.53 1.16 -13.85
N ASN A 134 -23.71 1.65 -14.79
CA ASN A 134 -24.25 2.24 -16.03
C ASN A 134 -24.62 1.19 -17.08
N ASN A 135 -23.85 0.10 -17.22
CA ASN A 135 -24.10 -0.90 -18.25
C ASN A 135 -25.01 -2.05 -17.77
N HIS A 136 -24.87 -2.45 -16.50
CA HIS A 136 -25.62 -3.58 -15.93
C HIS A 136 -26.76 -3.16 -15.00
N GLY A 137 -26.93 -1.86 -14.72
CA GLY A 137 -28.05 -1.34 -13.92
C GLY A 137 -27.99 -1.74 -12.45
N PHE A 138 -26.82 -2.04 -11.91
CA PHE A 138 -26.69 -2.50 -10.52
C PHE A 138 -27.03 -1.40 -9.53
N THR A 139 -27.71 -1.80 -8.45
CA THR A 139 -27.89 -0.94 -7.27
C THR A 139 -26.55 -0.70 -6.57
N LEU A 140 -26.47 0.37 -5.77
CA LEU A 140 -25.22 0.77 -5.12
C LEU A 140 -24.66 -0.33 -4.19
N SER A 141 -25.53 -1.05 -3.47
CA SER A 141 -25.17 -2.19 -2.63
C SER A 141 -24.71 -3.40 -3.44
N GLN A 142 -25.30 -3.65 -4.61
CA GLN A 142 -24.85 -4.72 -5.51
C GLN A 142 -23.47 -4.43 -6.08
N VAL A 143 -23.17 -3.17 -6.43
CA VAL A 143 -21.81 -2.75 -6.83
C VAL A 143 -20.83 -3.00 -5.67
N GLY A 144 -21.18 -2.62 -4.45
CA GLY A 144 -20.35 -2.87 -3.26
C GLY A 144 -20.10 -4.36 -2.97
N LEU A 145 -21.10 -5.22 -3.19
CA LEU A 145 -20.94 -6.68 -3.08
C LEU A 145 -20.08 -7.28 -4.19
N ALA A 146 -20.09 -6.67 -5.39
CA ALA A 146 -19.31 -7.14 -6.52
C ALA A 146 -17.79 -6.95 -6.31
N PHE A 147 -17.36 -5.97 -5.50
CA PHE A 147 -15.96 -5.85 -5.06
C PHE A 147 -15.51 -7.06 -4.23
N LEU A 148 -16.37 -7.60 -3.35
CA LEU A 148 -16.05 -8.79 -2.55
C LEU A 148 -16.07 -10.11 -3.34
N GLY A 149 -16.51 -10.10 -4.58
CA GLY A 149 -16.67 -11.33 -5.35
C GLY A 149 -17.85 -12.21 -4.92
N LEU A 150 -18.77 -11.69 -4.10
CA LEU A 150 -19.82 -12.47 -3.43
C LEU A 150 -21.18 -12.45 -4.14
N VAL A 151 -21.28 -11.86 -5.33
CA VAL A 151 -22.57 -11.78 -6.05
C VAL A 151 -22.74 -12.98 -6.97
N ARG A 152 -23.76 -13.80 -6.71
CA ARG A 152 -24.34 -14.72 -7.70
C ARG A 152 -25.21 -13.92 -8.65
N LEU A 153 -24.84 -13.90 -9.92
CA LEU A 153 -25.64 -13.37 -11.03
C LEU A 153 -25.65 -14.42 -12.12
N ASP A 154 -26.68 -14.38 -12.96
CA ASP A 154 -26.87 -15.25 -14.12
C ASP A 154 -25.55 -15.51 -14.89
N ASP A 155 -25.39 -16.71 -15.47
CA ASP A 155 -24.16 -17.35 -16.00
C ASP A 155 -23.16 -16.45 -16.77
N VAL A 156 -23.57 -15.29 -17.28
CA VAL A 156 -22.77 -14.35 -18.08
C VAL A 156 -21.97 -13.35 -17.23
N LEU A 157 -22.39 -13.03 -15.99
CA LEU A 157 -21.74 -12.02 -15.14
C LEU A 157 -20.83 -12.57 -14.04
N GLU A 158 -20.79 -13.90 -13.84
CA GLU A 158 -19.90 -14.54 -12.87
C GLU A 158 -18.42 -14.41 -13.29
N LEU A 159 -18.14 -14.49 -14.59
CA LEU A 159 -16.79 -14.47 -15.15
C LEU A 159 -16.00 -13.19 -14.80
N PRO A 160 -16.49 -11.96 -15.05
CA PRO A 160 -15.77 -10.74 -14.70
C PRO A 160 -15.44 -10.61 -13.20
N ILE A 161 -16.31 -11.10 -12.33
CA ILE A 161 -16.18 -11.03 -10.87
C ILE A 161 -15.12 -12.03 -10.38
N ILE A 162 -15.06 -13.23 -10.97
CA ILE A 162 -14.01 -14.21 -10.67
C ILE A 162 -12.65 -13.69 -11.17
N PHE A 163 -12.60 -13.08 -12.37
CA PHE A 163 -11.35 -12.52 -12.87
C PHE A 163 -10.87 -11.30 -12.07
N SER A 164 -11.77 -10.47 -11.53
CA SER A 164 -11.38 -9.34 -10.68
C SER A 164 -10.79 -9.79 -9.35
N THR A 165 -11.35 -10.84 -8.73
CA THR A 165 -10.80 -11.41 -7.49
C THR A 165 -9.43 -12.07 -7.73
N LEU A 166 -9.26 -12.80 -8.84
CA LEU A 166 -7.95 -13.34 -9.23
C LEU A 166 -6.91 -12.23 -9.49
N PHE A 167 -7.32 -11.15 -10.13
CA PHE A 167 -6.47 -9.97 -10.33
C PHE A 167 -6.04 -9.38 -8.98
N GLY A 168 -6.97 -9.19 -8.03
CA GLY A 168 -6.67 -8.72 -6.67
C GLY A 168 -5.66 -9.61 -5.92
N ILE A 169 -5.82 -10.94 -5.98
CA ILE A 169 -4.88 -11.89 -5.39
C ILE A 169 -3.49 -11.77 -6.04
N GLY A 170 -3.44 -11.69 -7.37
CA GLY A 170 -2.19 -11.51 -8.11
C GLY A 170 -1.45 -10.23 -7.70
N VAL A 171 -2.20 -9.13 -7.55
CA VAL A 171 -1.68 -7.84 -7.09
C VAL A 171 -1.08 -7.97 -5.68
N ILE A 172 -1.79 -8.59 -4.73
CA ILE A 172 -1.30 -8.81 -3.36
C ILE A 172 0.00 -9.62 -3.36
N CYS A 173 0.07 -10.69 -4.16
CA CYS A 173 1.26 -11.52 -4.29
C CYS A 173 2.47 -10.71 -4.81
N VAL A 174 2.28 -9.89 -5.84
CA VAL A 174 3.36 -9.02 -6.37
C VAL A 174 3.81 -8.01 -5.32
N TYR A 175 2.89 -7.34 -4.62
CA TYR A 175 3.26 -6.38 -3.57
C TYR A 175 3.99 -7.02 -2.40
N SER A 176 3.51 -8.16 -1.92
CA SER A 176 4.17 -8.93 -0.87
C SER A 176 5.59 -9.33 -1.27
N GLY A 177 5.77 -9.75 -2.52
CA GLY A 177 7.08 -10.04 -3.10
C GLY A 177 7.99 -8.81 -3.15
N VAL A 178 7.51 -7.68 -3.67
CA VAL A 178 8.30 -6.43 -3.77
C VAL A 178 8.69 -5.91 -2.39
N PHE A 179 7.78 -5.89 -1.42
CA PHE A 179 8.09 -5.41 -0.07
C PHE A 179 9.11 -6.28 0.63
N THR A 180 8.92 -7.59 0.63
CA THR A 180 9.87 -8.55 1.23
C THR A 180 11.25 -8.38 0.58
N PHE A 181 11.28 -8.30 -0.75
CA PHE A 181 12.52 -8.16 -1.48
C PHE A 181 13.27 -6.84 -1.21
N LEU A 182 12.56 -5.72 -1.10
CA LEU A 182 13.18 -4.42 -0.75
C LEU A 182 13.78 -4.45 0.65
N VAL A 183 13.11 -5.10 1.61
CA VAL A 183 13.62 -5.26 2.97
C VAL A 183 14.87 -6.14 2.99
N ASP A 184 14.85 -7.25 2.25
CA ASP A 184 15.98 -8.20 2.20
C ASP A 184 17.20 -7.63 1.47
N CYS A 185 17.02 -6.82 0.43
CA CYS A 185 18.15 -6.20 -0.30
C CYS A 185 18.81 -5.06 0.48
N TYR A 186 18.04 -4.34 1.29
CA TYR A 186 18.48 -3.12 1.95
C TYR A 186 18.23 -3.17 3.46
N PRO A 187 18.76 -4.15 4.22
CA PRO A 187 18.42 -4.32 5.64
C PRO A 187 18.78 -3.09 6.49
N LEU A 188 19.90 -2.42 6.19
CA LEU A 188 20.33 -1.20 6.90
C LEU A 188 19.47 0.03 6.55
N TYR A 189 18.82 0.03 5.39
CA TYR A 189 18.05 1.17 4.86
C TYR A 189 16.60 0.79 4.52
N ALA A 190 16.07 -0.28 5.14
CA ALA A 190 14.79 -0.87 4.78
C ALA A 190 13.64 0.13 4.90
N ALA A 191 13.63 0.93 5.97
CA ALA A 191 12.66 2.00 6.17
C ALA A 191 12.68 3.05 5.04
N SER A 192 13.87 3.46 4.60
CA SER A 192 14.03 4.44 3.52
C SER A 192 13.67 3.85 2.15
N ALA A 193 13.96 2.57 1.90
CA ALA A 193 13.58 1.85 0.68
C ALA A 193 12.05 1.69 0.59
N LEU A 194 11.40 1.30 1.68
CA LEU A 194 9.93 1.22 1.75
C LEU A 194 9.27 2.60 1.62
N ALA A 195 9.89 3.65 2.17
CA ALA A 195 9.42 5.02 2.01
C ALA A 195 9.52 5.48 0.55
N ALA A 196 10.63 5.21 -0.14
CA ALA A 196 10.79 5.51 -1.56
C ALA A 196 9.73 4.80 -2.41
N ASN A 197 9.52 3.51 -2.15
CA ASN A 197 8.48 2.72 -2.82
C ASN A 197 7.07 3.25 -2.52
N SER A 198 6.80 3.70 -1.29
CA SER A 198 5.49 4.25 -0.94
C SER A 198 5.26 5.61 -1.60
N PHE A 199 6.28 6.46 -1.65
CA PHE A 199 6.23 7.73 -2.38
C PHE A 199 5.90 7.52 -3.86
N ALA A 200 6.67 6.68 -4.56
CA ALA A 200 6.46 6.41 -5.98
C ALA A 200 5.04 5.87 -6.24
N ARG A 201 4.59 4.92 -5.41
CA ARG A 201 3.25 4.34 -5.51
C ARG A 201 2.16 5.39 -5.34
N SER A 202 2.26 6.21 -4.30
CA SER A 202 1.29 7.28 -4.04
C SER A 202 1.25 8.31 -5.16
N SER A 203 2.38 8.65 -5.78
CA SER A 203 2.42 9.56 -6.94
C SER A 203 1.61 9.01 -8.13
N PHE A 204 1.78 7.72 -8.46
CA PHE A 204 1.04 7.09 -9.56
C PHE A 204 -0.43 6.88 -9.21
N ALA A 205 -0.74 6.46 -7.98
CA ALA A 205 -2.11 6.32 -7.50
C ALA A 205 -2.88 7.65 -7.49
N ALA A 206 -2.19 8.78 -7.30
CA ALA A 206 -2.79 10.11 -7.43
C ALA A 206 -2.96 10.53 -8.90
N ALA A 207 -2.02 10.20 -9.78
CA ALA A 207 -2.03 10.62 -11.18
C ALA A 207 -3.04 9.83 -12.03
N PHE A 208 -3.15 8.51 -11.83
CA PHE A 208 -3.91 7.61 -12.69
C PHE A 208 -5.43 7.90 -12.72
N PRO A 209 -6.10 8.10 -11.57
CA PRO A 209 -7.53 8.43 -11.54
C PRO A 209 -7.90 9.73 -12.29
N LEU A 210 -6.97 10.68 -12.43
CA LEU A 210 -7.26 12.00 -13.03
C LEU A 210 -7.71 11.92 -14.49
N PHE A 211 -7.28 10.88 -15.21
CA PHE A 211 -7.65 10.64 -16.61
C PHE A 211 -8.56 9.42 -16.80
N GLY A 212 -8.88 8.70 -15.72
CA GLY A 212 -9.60 7.43 -15.80
C GLY A 212 -10.98 7.57 -16.43
N VAL A 213 -11.78 8.51 -15.95
CA VAL A 213 -13.15 8.73 -16.45
C VAL A 213 -13.13 9.15 -17.93
N GLN A 214 -12.23 10.04 -18.31
CA GLN A 214 -12.09 10.54 -19.69
C GLN A 214 -11.61 9.43 -20.63
N MET A 215 -10.71 8.56 -20.17
CA MET A 215 -10.25 7.39 -20.92
C MET A 215 -11.42 6.43 -21.18
N TYR A 216 -12.20 6.09 -20.16
CA TYR A 216 -13.35 5.18 -20.29
C TYR A 216 -14.45 5.75 -21.19
N ASN A 217 -14.74 7.05 -21.10
CA ASN A 217 -15.75 7.70 -21.95
C ASN A 217 -15.34 7.79 -23.43
N ARG A 218 -14.04 7.90 -23.75
CA ARG A 218 -13.57 8.01 -25.14
C ARG A 218 -13.28 6.67 -25.81
N LEU A 219 -12.66 5.74 -25.09
CA LEU A 219 -12.31 4.42 -25.65
C LEU A 219 -13.50 3.45 -25.62
N GLY A 220 -14.48 3.70 -24.75
CA GLY A 220 -15.52 2.74 -24.41
C GLY A 220 -15.01 1.68 -23.41
N TYR A 221 -15.95 1.05 -22.72
CA TYR A 221 -15.65 0.15 -21.60
C TYR A 221 -14.78 -1.06 -22.00
N GLN A 222 -15.03 -1.64 -23.18
CA GLN A 222 -14.31 -2.82 -23.65
C GLN A 222 -12.84 -2.53 -23.98
N TRP A 223 -12.57 -1.44 -24.71
CA TRP A 223 -11.20 -1.07 -25.07
C TRP A 223 -10.43 -0.48 -23.89
N ALA A 224 -11.08 0.29 -23.02
CA ALA A 224 -10.45 0.82 -21.81
C ALA A 224 -9.99 -0.30 -20.87
N THR A 225 -10.83 -1.32 -20.65
CA THR A 225 -10.44 -2.49 -19.83
C THR A 225 -9.38 -3.36 -20.50
N SER A 226 -9.47 -3.55 -21.82
CA SER A 226 -8.46 -4.30 -22.59
C SER A 226 -7.08 -3.63 -22.56
N LEU A 227 -7.03 -2.29 -22.63
CA LEU A 227 -5.79 -1.53 -22.52
C LEU A 227 -5.11 -1.77 -21.16
N LEU A 228 -5.87 -1.75 -20.08
CA LEU A 228 -5.37 -2.05 -18.74
C LEU A 228 -4.85 -3.49 -18.64
N ALA A 229 -5.56 -4.44 -19.26
CA ALA A 229 -5.15 -5.84 -19.31
C ALA A 229 -3.82 -6.02 -20.08
N PHE A 230 -3.66 -5.37 -21.24
CA PHE A 230 -2.40 -5.41 -21.99
C PHE A 230 -1.25 -4.75 -21.25
N LEU A 231 -1.50 -3.65 -20.53
CA LEU A 231 -0.49 -3.01 -19.71
C LEU A 231 -0.06 -3.92 -18.55
N ALA A 232 -1.01 -4.57 -17.87
CA ALA A 232 -0.70 -5.55 -16.83
C ALA A 232 0.07 -6.77 -17.38
N LEU A 233 -0.28 -7.25 -18.57
CA LEU A 233 0.43 -8.35 -19.24
C LEU A 233 1.87 -7.96 -19.60
N ALA A 234 2.08 -6.74 -20.10
CA ALA A 234 3.42 -6.22 -20.40
C ALA A 234 4.32 -6.12 -19.16
N MET A 235 3.71 -5.98 -17.97
CA MET A 235 4.40 -5.97 -16.68
C MET A 235 4.64 -7.37 -16.09
N ALA A 236 3.91 -8.39 -16.53
CA ALA A 236 4.04 -9.76 -16.03
C ALA A 236 5.46 -10.36 -16.09
N PRO A 237 6.31 -10.09 -17.11
CA PRO A 237 7.66 -10.68 -17.14
C PRO A 237 8.66 -9.96 -16.22
N PHE A 238 8.35 -8.77 -15.69
CA PHE A 238 9.28 -8.00 -14.84
C PHE A 238 9.74 -8.79 -13.60
N PRO A 239 8.86 -9.37 -12.76
CA PRO A 239 9.27 -10.20 -11.63
C PRO A 239 10.20 -11.36 -12.03
N TYR A 240 9.93 -12.02 -13.16
CA TYR A 240 10.78 -13.10 -13.68
C TYR A 240 12.17 -12.60 -14.08
N PHE A 241 12.25 -11.45 -14.77
CA PHE A 241 13.52 -10.81 -15.09
C PHE A 241 14.30 -10.44 -13.82
N PHE A 242 13.64 -9.92 -12.79
CA PHE A 242 14.28 -9.63 -11.50
C PHE A 242 14.75 -10.89 -10.77
N TYR A 243 14.01 -11.99 -10.84
CA TYR A 243 14.44 -13.27 -10.27
C TYR A 243 15.71 -13.78 -10.95
N ARG A 244 15.76 -13.76 -12.29
CA ARG A 244 16.89 -14.29 -13.07
C ARG A 244 18.13 -13.39 -13.05
N TYR A 245 17.94 -12.08 -13.17
CA TYR A 245 19.04 -11.11 -13.25
C TYR A 245 19.35 -10.41 -11.92
N GLY A 246 18.56 -10.67 -10.87
CA GLY A 246 18.69 -10.02 -9.56
C GLY A 246 20.07 -10.18 -8.94
N LYS A 247 20.72 -11.34 -9.08
CA LYS A 247 22.09 -11.54 -8.57
C LYS A 247 23.12 -10.62 -9.25
N ARG A 248 23.01 -10.41 -10.57
CA ARG A 248 23.87 -9.50 -11.33
C ARG A 248 23.59 -8.02 -11.03
N LEU A 249 22.33 -7.68 -10.77
CA LEU A 249 21.91 -6.32 -10.41
C LEU A 249 22.34 -5.96 -8.97
N ARG A 250 22.26 -6.92 -8.03
CA ARG A 250 22.75 -6.75 -6.65
C ARG A 250 24.26 -6.53 -6.60
N GLY A 251 25.04 -7.26 -7.38
CA GLY A 251 26.51 -7.11 -7.42
C GLY A 251 27.02 -5.77 -7.96
N LYS A 252 26.16 -4.93 -8.54
CA LYS A 252 26.50 -3.58 -9.03
C LYS A 252 26.00 -2.45 -8.13
N SER A 253 25.23 -2.79 -7.09
CA SER A 253 24.62 -1.81 -6.18
C SER A 253 25.63 -1.32 -5.14
N ARG A 254 25.59 -0.03 -4.83
CA ARG A 254 26.45 0.60 -3.81
C ARG A 254 25.87 0.50 -2.40
N PHE A 255 24.56 0.29 -2.31
CA PHE A 255 23.80 0.28 -1.06
C PHE A 255 23.23 -1.09 -0.66
N ALA A 256 23.25 -2.07 -1.57
CA ALA A 256 22.92 -3.46 -1.23
C ALA A 256 24.11 -4.09 -0.49
N SER A 257 23.84 -4.74 0.63
CA SER A 257 24.84 -5.62 1.23
C SER A 257 25.03 -6.81 0.29
N ALA A 258 26.25 -7.01 -0.20
CA ALA A 258 26.64 -8.19 -0.96
C ALA A 258 26.39 -9.47 -0.14
#